data_AF-A0A4R0XTA2-F1
#
_entry.id   AF-A0A4R0XTA2-F1
#
_cell.length_a   1.000
_cell.length_b   1.000
_cell.length_c   1.000
_cell.angle_alpha   90.00
_cell.angle_beta   90.00
_cell.angle_gamma   90.00
#
_symmetry.space_group_name_H-M   'P 1'
#
loop_
_entity.id
_entity.type
_entity.pdbx_description
1 polymer ?
#
loop_
_entity_poly.entity_id
_entity_poly.type
_entity_poly.pdbx_seq_one_letter_code
_entity_poly.pdbx_strand_id
1 'polypeptide(L)'
;MKTKILTTTLFLIILAGCDNQSKVAEVPNSEETDSSIANVQFEKSDKRISRFLDQLDDPNTTQEARIQILCKDYPVEYKTNYMPSLLRLSPGEYTESTLIKDLDIALDYYKKKDNIQC
;
A
#
# COMPACT_ATOMS: atom_id res chain seq x y z
N MET A 1 -35.74 57.02 5.35
CA MET A 1 -34.28 56.94 5.60
C MET A 1 -33.95 55.59 6.24
N LYS A 2 -32.73 55.11 5.97
CA LYS A 2 -32.09 53.86 6.44
C LYS A 2 -32.24 52.69 5.45
N THR A 3 -31.55 52.85 4.33
CA THR A 3 -30.99 51.76 3.52
C THR A 3 -30.21 50.78 4.39
N LYS A 4 -30.37 49.47 4.17
CA LYS A 4 -29.36 48.49 4.58
C LYS A 4 -28.99 47.63 3.37
N ILE A 5 -27.68 47.48 3.23
CA ILE A 5 -26.94 47.32 1.99
C ILE A 5 -26.94 45.85 1.54
N LEU A 6 -27.12 45.70 0.23
CA LEU A 6 -26.94 44.50 -0.58
C LEU A 6 -25.43 44.22 -0.75
N THR A 7 -25.05 42.93 -0.66
CA THR A 7 -23.88 42.26 -1.30
C THR A 7 -22.47 42.83 -1.10
N THR A 8 -21.50 41.98 -0.74
CA THR A 8 -20.48 41.44 -1.68
C THR A 8 -19.45 40.62 -0.90
N THR A 9 -19.29 39.37 -1.30
CA THR A 9 -18.24 38.44 -0.87
C THR A 9 -16.86 38.97 -1.28
N LEU A 10 -15.90 39.02 -0.36
CA LEU A 10 -14.48 39.17 -0.70
C LEU A 10 -13.68 38.17 0.14
N PHE A 11 -13.41 37.01 -0.44
CA PHE A 11 -12.45 36.04 0.07
C PHE A 11 -11.05 36.58 -0.22
N LEU A 12 -10.35 37.06 0.81
CA LEU A 12 -8.93 37.38 0.72
C LEU A 12 -8.15 36.06 0.84
N ILE A 13 -7.70 35.55 -0.30
CA ILE A 13 -6.66 34.54 -0.37
C ILE A 13 -5.36 35.22 0.07
N ILE A 14 -4.87 34.87 1.26
CA ILE A 14 -3.46 35.08 1.61
C ILE A 14 -2.74 33.74 1.47
N LEU A 15 -2.04 33.59 0.35
CA LEU A 15 -1.03 32.56 0.18
C LEU A 15 0.28 33.01 0.86
N ALA A 16 0.94 32.02 1.43
CA ALA A 16 2.35 31.94 1.82
C ALA A 16 2.78 32.60 3.14
N GLY A 17 3.11 31.71 4.09
CA GLY A 17 3.94 31.95 5.25
C GLY A 17 4.24 30.60 5.90
N CYS A 18 5.19 29.87 5.33
CA CYS A 18 5.74 28.65 5.91
C CYS A 18 6.48 29.06 7.19
N ASP A 19 5.86 28.89 8.35
CA ASP A 19 6.61 28.83 9.60
C ASP A 19 6.13 27.64 10.42
N ASN A 20 7.08 26.75 10.62
CA ASN A 20 7.03 25.66 11.57
C ASN A 20 6.54 26.18 12.92
N GLN A 21 5.53 25.50 13.48
CA GLN A 21 5.34 25.20 14.91
C GLN A 21 3.90 25.42 15.37
N SER A 22 3.12 24.34 15.33
CA SER A 22 2.42 23.91 16.54
C SER A 22 2.65 22.43 16.73
N LYS A 23 3.78 22.13 17.37
CA LYS A 23 3.91 20.95 18.22
C LYS A 23 2.95 21.17 19.39
N VAL A 24 1.68 20.84 19.20
CA VAL A 24 0.96 20.20 20.30
C VAL A 24 1.54 18.80 20.30
N ALA A 25 2.38 18.48 21.29
CA ALA A 25 2.80 17.11 21.51
C ALA A 25 1.57 16.35 22.02
N GLU A 26 0.69 15.99 21.09
CA GLU A 26 -0.23 14.88 21.30
C GLU A 26 0.67 13.66 21.48
N VAL A 27 0.56 13.03 22.65
CA VAL A 27 1.09 11.68 22.84
C VAL A 27 0.47 10.86 21.71
N PRO A 28 1.25 10.29 20.77
CA PRO A 28 0.66 9.51 19.70
C PRO A 28 -0.20 8.44 20.36
N ASN A 29 -1.50 8.41 20.05
CA ASN A 29 -2.31 7.29 20.51
C ASN A 29 -1.67 6.02 19.95
N SER A 30 -1.63 4.95 20.75
CA SER A 30 -0.97 3.70 20.37
C SER A 30 -1.50 3.14 19.04
N GLU A 31 -2.78 3.40 18.74
CA GLU A 31 -3.45 3.01 17.49
C GLU A 31 -2.95 3.80 16.28
N GLU A 32 -2.71 5.11 16.41
CA GLU A 32 -2.18 5.93 15.31
C GLU A 32 -0.73 5.56 14.99
N THR A 33 0.04 5.21 16.02
CA THR A 33 1.41 4.73 15.85
C THR A 33 1.45 3.35 15.19
N ASP A 34 0.58 2.43 15.60
CA ASP A 34 0.48 1.09 15.01
C ASP A 34 0.03 1.15 13.54
N SER A 35 -0.99 1.95 13.24
CA SER A 35 -1.46 2.20 11.86
C SER A 35 -0.36 2.79 10.98
N SER A 36 0.41 3.76 11.50
CA SER A 36 1.54 4.33 10.76
C SER A 36 2.64 3.29 10.47
N ILE A 37 2.98 2.43 11.43
CA ILE A 37 3.95 1.35 11.23
C ILE A 37 3.43 0.32 10.21
N ALA A 38 2.17 -0.08 10.33
CA ALA A 38 1.53 -1.02 9.40
C ALA A 38 1.51 -0.45 7.97
N ASN A 39 1.25 0.85 7.81
CA ASN A 39 1.24 1.52 6.51
C ASN A 39 2.63 1.52 5.86
N VAL A 40 3.68 1.86 6.62
CA VAL A 40 5.07 1.82 6.11
C VAL A 40 5.47 0.40 5.70
N GLN A 41 5.09 -0.62 6.48
CA GLN A 41 5.36 -2.02 6.14
C GLN A 41 4.59 -2.47 4.89
N PHE A 42 3.31 -2.11 4.80
CA PHE A 42 2.46 -2.38 3.64
C PHE A 42 3.06 -1.78 2.37
N GLU A 43 3.36 -0.47 2.36
CA GLU A 43 3.92 0.19 1.17
C GLU A 43 5.26 -0.42 0.74
N LYS A 44 6.10 -0.79 1.71
CA LYS A 44 7.40 -1.41 1.41
C LYS A 44 7.20 -2.78 0.76
N SER A 45 6.26 -3.56 1.26
CA SER A 45 5.93 -4.88 0.73
C SER A 45 5.24 -4.78 -0.64
N ASP A 46 4.32 -3.84 -0.81
CA ASP A 46 3.61 -3.57 -2.06
C ASP A 46 4.58 -3.17 -3.19
N LYS A 47 5.55 -2.29 -2.88
CA LYS A 47 6.64 -1.95 -3.81
C LYS A 47 7.53 -3.14 -4.17
N ARG A 48 7.71 -4.12 -3.26
CA ARG A 48 8.46 -5.36 -3.56
C ARG A 48 7.66 -6.26 -4.48
N ILE A 49 6.39 -6.48 -4.18
CA ILE A 49 5.48 -7.30 -4.99
C ILE A 49 5.34 -6.72 -6.40
N SER A 50 5.14 -5.40 -6.52
CA SER A 50 5.10 -4.73 -7.82
C SER A 50 6.35 -5.02 -8.66
N ARG A 51 7.55 -4.96 -8.06
CA ARG A 51 8.80 -5.32 -8.77
C ARG A 51 8.86 -6.79 -9.18
N PHE A 52 8.35 -7.70 -8.35
CA PHE A 52 8.26 -9.11 -8.75
C PHE A 52 7.36 -9.29 -9.97
N LEU A 53 6.21 -8.61 -9.99
CA LEU A 53 5.29 -8.64 -11.13
C LEU A 53 5.93 -8.05 -12.40
N ASP A 54 6.61 -6.90 -12.29
CA ASP A 54 7.35 -6.30 -13.41
C ASP A 54 8.37 -7.29 -14.01
N GLN A 55 9.12 -8.01 -13.15
CA GLN A 55 10.07 -9.03 -13.59
C GLN A 55 9.37 -10.24 -14.22
N LEU A 56 8.23 -10.67 -13.67
CA LEU A 56 7.46 -11.78 -14.23
C LEU A 56 6.79 -11.42 -15.58
N ASP A 57 6.55 -10.15 -15.85
CA ASP A 57 6.00 -9.68 -17.13
C ASP A 57 7.09 -9.36 -18.16
N ASP A 58 8.32 -9.04 -17.74
CA ASP A 58 9.44 -8.76 -18.64
C ASP A 58 9.93 -10.03 -19.38
N PRO A 59 9.83 -10.11 -20.72
CA PRO A 59 10.28 -11.27 -21.49
C PRO A 59 11.78 -11.56 -21.37
N ASN A 60 12.59 -10.61 -20.89
CA ASN A 60 14.02 -10.78 -20.70
C ASN A 60 14.40 -11.38 -19.33
N THR A 61 13.44 -11.52 -18.40
CA THR A 61 13.70 -12.17 -17.11
C THR A 61 13.98 -13.66 -17.30
N THR A 62 15.11 -14.13 -16.76
CA THR A 62 15.54 -15.52 -16.90
C THR A 62 14.60 -16.50 -16.21
N GLN A 63 14.61 -17.76 -16.66
CA GLN A 63 13.78 -18.81 -16.07
C GLN A 63 14.11 -19.02 -14.59
N GLU A 64 15.39 -18.97 -14.21
CA GLU A 64 15.83 -19.14 -12.83
C GLU A 64 15.29 -18.02 -11.93
N ALA A 65 15.30 -16.78 -12.42
CA ALA A 65 14.74 -15.65 -11.69
C ALA A 65 13.22 -15.80 -11.51
N ARG A 66 12.50 -16.25 -12.55
CA ARG A 66 11.06 -16.54 -12.47
C ARG A 66 10.74 -17.62 -11.43
N ILE A 67 11.50 -18.72 -11.43
CA ILE A 67 11.37 -19.78 -10.42
C ILE A 67 11.60 -19.23 -9.02
N GLN A 68 12.67 -18.46 -8.82
CA GLN A 68 13.00 -17.86 -7.53
C GLN A 68 11.88 -16.93 -7.02
N ILE A 69 11.32 -16.10 -7.91
CA ILE A 69 10.21 -15.21 -7.58
C ILE A 69 8.95 -16.00 -7.23
N LEU A 70 8.52 -16.94 -8.09
CA LEU A 70 7.24 -17.63 -7.95
C LEU A 70 7.22 -18.69 -6.85
N CYS A 71 8.34 -19.38 -6.64
CA CYS A 71 8.41 -20.48 -5.69
C CYS A 71 8.86 -20.04 -4.29
N LYS A 72 9.37 -18.81 -4.15
CA LYS A 72 9.93 -18.36 -2.88
C LYS A 72 9.65 -16.89 -2.60
N ASP A 73 10.18 -15.96 -3.38
CA ASP A 73 10.26 -14.56 -2.94
C ASP A 73 8.89 -13.89 -2.86
N TYR A 74 8.05 -14.05 -3.89
CA TYR A 74 6.71 -13.47 -3.89
C TYR A 74 5.79 -14.11 -2.83
N PRO A 75 5.65 -15.45 -2.74
CA PRO A 75 4.83 -16.05 -1.68
C PRO A 75 5.28 -15.67 -0.26
N VAL A 76 6.60 -15.58 -0.03
CA VAL A 76 7.15 -15.22 1.28
C VAL A 76 6.86 -13.76 1.61
N GLU A 77 7.17 -12.82 0.73
CA GLU A 77 6.91 -11.39 0.96
C GLU A 77 5.42 -11.14 1.22
N TYR A 78 4.55 -11.77 0.43
CA TYR A 78 3.11 -11.62 0.57
C TYR A 78 2.61 -12.12 1.94
N LYS A 79 3.00 -13.33 2.33
CA LYS A 79 2.51 -13.96 3.57
C LYS A 79 3.13 -13.34 4.84
N THR A 80 4.35 -12.85 4.76
CA THR A 80 5.09 -12.35 5.94
C THR A 80 4.90 -10.86 6.18
N ASN A 81 4.78 -10.05 5.13
CA ASN A 81 4.73 -8.60 5.24
C ASN A 81 3.41 -8.04 4.70
N TYR A 82 3.07 -8.32 3.43
CA TYR A 82 1.92 -7.69 2.77
C TYR A 82 0.60 -7.97 3.49
N MET A 83 0.24 -9.25 3.60
CA MET A 83 -1.04 -9.70 4.13
C MET A 83 -1.23 -9.27 5.59
N PRO A 84 -0.26 -9.48 6.51
CA PRO A 84 -0.41 -9.03 7.90
C PRO A 84 -0.50 -7.50 8.06
N SER A 85 0.14 -6.72 7.19
CA SER A 85 0.03 -5.26 7.23
C SER A 85 -1.32 -4.80 6.67
N LEU A 86 -1.81 -5.40 5.58
CA LEU A 86 -3.12 -5.09 5.02
C LEU A 86 -4.25 -5.40 6.00
N LEU A 87 -4.20 -6.57 6.67
CA LEU A 87 -5.20 -6.96 7.68
C LEU A 87 -5.23 -6.01 8.88
N ARG A 88 -4.10 -5.38 9.24
CA ARG A 88 -4.02 -4.37 10.30
C ARG A 88 -4.58 -3.02 9.85
N LEU A 89 -4.35 -2.63 8.61
CA LEU A 89 -4.82 -1.34 8.06
C LEU A 89 -6.31 -1.34 7.72
N SER A 90 -6.84 -2.48 7.31
CA SER A 90 -8.23 -2.65 6.87
C SER A 90 -8.92 -3.79 7.62
N PRO A 91 -9.07 -3.69 8.97
CA PRO A 91 -9.65 -4.75 9.76
C PRO A 91 -11.10 -5.02 9.35
N GLY A 92 -11.42 -6.27 9.04
CA GLY A 92 -12.77 -6.70 8.64
C GLY A 92 -13.09 -6.54 7.16
N GLU A 93 -12.26 -5.86 6.36
CA GLU A 93 -12.43 -5.80 4.90
C GLU A 93 -11.88 -7.06 4.21
N TYR A 94 -10.84 -7.67 4.80
CA TYR A 94 -10.15 -8.84 4.25
C TYR A 94 -10.07 -9.97 5.27
N THR A 95 -9.93 -11.20 4.77
CA THR A 95 -9.58 -12.37 5.57
C THR A 95 -8.28 -12.99 5.06
N GLU A 96 -7.53 -13.68 5.92
CA GLU A 96 -6.34 -14.43 5.49
C GLU A 96 -6.68 -15.43 4.39
N SER A 97 -7.82 -16.14 4.51
CA SER A 97 -8.21 -17.15 3.52
C SER A 97 -8.49 -16.56 2.14
N THR A 98 -9.11 -15.38 2.06
CA THR A 98 -9.36 -14.72 0.77
C THR A 98 -8.05 -14.24 0.15
N LEU A 99 -7.16 -13.63 0.95
CA LEU A 99 -5.87 -13.12 0.47
C LEU A 99 -4.92 -14.25 0.04
N ILE A 100 -4.90 -15.39 0.74
CA ILE A 100 -4.13 -16.57 0.33
C ILE A 100 -4.66 -17.12 -0.99
N LYS A 101 -5.99 -17.18 -1.17
CA LYS A 101 -6.58 -17.64 -2.42
C LYS A 101 -6.23 -16.72 -3.60
N ASP A 102 -6.25 -15.40 -3.37
CA ASP A 102 -5.89 -14.42 -4.39
C ASP A 102 -4.40 -14.53 -4.78
N LEU A 103 -3.52 -14.74 -3.79
CA LEU A 103 -2.11 -15.04 -4.03
C LEU A 103 -1.94 -16.32 -4.86
N ASP A 104 -2.62 -17.41 -4.50
CA ASP A 104 -2.51 -18.69 -5.21
C ASP A 104 -2.96 -18.54 -6.67
N ILE A 105 -4.05 -17.80 -6.95
CA ILE A 105 -4.51 -17.49 -8.31
C ILE A 105 -3.43 -16.73 -9.09
N ALA A 106 -2.82 -15.71 -8.49
CA ALA A 106 -1.77 -14.92 -9.14
C ALA A 106 -0.53 -15.78 -9.44
N LEU A 107 -0.08 -16.59 -8.47
CA LEU A 107 1.06 -17.48 -8.65
C LEU A 107 0.80 -18.54 -9.73
N ASP A 108 -0.37 -19.17 -9.73
CA ASP A 108 -0.73 -20.21 -10.69
C ASP A 108 -0.82 -19.68 -12.11
N TYR A 109 -1.31 -18.45 -12.30
CA TYR A 109 -1.28 -17.78 -13.60
C TYR A 109 0.14 -17.73 -14.18
N TYR A 110 1.10 -17.23 -13.40
CA TYR A 110 2.49 -17.10 -13.85
C TYR A 110 3.19 -18.45 -13.99
N LYS A 111 3.00 -19.37 -13.04
CA LYS A 111 3.56 -20.73 -13.13
C LYS A 111 3.09 -21.44 -14.40
N LYS A 112 1.80 -21.32 -14.74
CA LYS A 112 1.24 -21.88 -15.98
C LYS A 112 1.79 -21.19 -17.22
N LYS A 113 1.86 -19.85 -17.21
CA LYS A 113 2.39 -19.05 -18.33
C LYS A 113 3.82 -19.45 -18.70
N ASP A 114 4.66 -19.65 -17.68
CA ASP A 114 6.10 -19.89 -17.86
C ASP A 114 6.50 -21.38 -17.73
N ASN A 115 5.51 -22.27 -17.66
CA ASN A 115 5.69 -23.72 -17.46
C ASN A 115 6.62 -24.07 -16.28
N ILE A 116 6.42 -23.38 -15.15
CA ILE A 116 7.20 -23.55 -13.92
C ILE A 116 6.50 -24.51 -12.97
N GLN A 117 7.30 -25.37 -12.34
CA GLN A 117 6.88 -26.20 -11.21
C GLN A 117 7.70 -25.79 -9.98
N CYS A 118 6.97 -25.53 -8.90
CA CYS A 118 7.46 -25.41 -7.54
C CYS A 118 7.01 -26.69 -6.80
#